data_AF-F0IP77-F1
#
_entry.id   AF-F0IP77-F1
#
_cell.length_a   1.000
_cell.length_b   1.000
_cell.length_c   1.000
_cell.angle_alpha   90.00
_cell.angle_beta   90.00
_cell.angle_gamma   90.00
#
_symmetry.space_group_name_H-M   'P 1'
#
loop_
_entity.id
_entity.type
_entity.pdbx_description
1 polymer ?
#
loop_
_entity_poly.entity_id
_entity_poly.type
_entity_poly.pdbx_seq_one_letter_code
_entity_poly.pdbx_strand_id
1 'polypeptide(L)'
;MSEELLKETVVELSIADNWEEAKMEWTKAELVKIDADRKQSCLCGHKSLKKVFAITRNDGSGIELSPIGSSCIEKFENEELTKSIKRAEKTYKLKKNLKFEDLREVMDEEMLEDFYSKGYFKEDKENEFNPWNDYILFKMALSRKNEERQLAYNKIERIIYVINDYLHPELNEIFDIESYKEKLKQWREEAKQEEQEAEKRNRIAKQKEEDRLARLREQEEIERKNKLEEERKLEEERLQREEEMKLLKRKNLYESYEELKKWLQQQGNNIRSEYEEKLSNLTDLAEKVKVLKDLKQSELKQSQEEAKKDEELVLEALEMREKVKALYSVTPRARKCLEYLDANVHTNKGHLNYMTRFLKEIEEGKL
;
A
#
# COMPACT_ATOMS: atom_id res chain seq x y z
N MET A 1 6.26 50.32 -67.00
CA MET A 1 6.72 49.19 -67.84
C MET A 1 5.95 47.90 -67.60
N SER A 2 5.89 47.30 -66.39
CA SER A 2 5.18 46.01 -66.19
C SER A 2 3.71 46.13 -65.78
N GLU A 3 3.34 47.14 -65.00
CA GLU A 3 1.97 47.28 -64.49
C GLU A 3 0.99 47.91 -65.49
N GLU A 4 1.43 48.90 -66.25
CA GLU A 4 0.62 49.56 -67.28
C GLU A 4 0.16 48.58 -68.35
N LEU A 5 1.06 47.68 -68.79
CA LEU A 5 0.74 46.65 -69.79
C LEU A 5 -0.38 45.72 -69.32
N LEU A 6 -0.38 45.34 -68.03
CA LEU A 6 -1.47 44.52 -67.46
C LEU A 6 -2.78 45.30 -67.42
N LYS A 7 -2.75 46.58 -67.02
CA LYS A 7 -3.95 47.43 -66.97
C LYS A 7 -4.54 47.66 -68.34
N GLU A 8 -3.71 47.97 -69.34
CA GLU A 8 -4.10 48.12 -70.74
C GLU A 8 -4.75 46.83 -71.28
N THR A 9 -4.09 45.69 -71.10
CA THR A 9 -4.61 44.38 -71.55
C THR A 9 -5.95 44.04 -70.90
N VAL A 10 -6.12 44.36 -69.61
CA VAL A 10 -7.36 44.09 -68.88
C VAL A 10 -8.48 45.01 -69.38
N VAL A 11 -8.22 46.30 -69.58
CA VAL A 11 -9.23 47.26 -70.09
C VAL A 11 -9.62 46.92 -71.52
N GLU A 12 -8.68 46.57 -72.40
CA GLU A 12 -8.97 46.12 -73.78
C GLU A 12 -9.87 44.87 -73.83
N LEU A 13 -9.73 43.98 -72.84
CA LEU A 13 -10.49 42.74 -72.74
C LEU A 13 -11.69 42.82 -71.78
N SER A 14 -12.02 44.01 -71.26
CA SER A 14 -13.16 44.24 -70.37
C SER A 14 -14.28 44.98 -71.10
N ILE A 15 -15.47 45.01 -70.50
CA ILE A 15 -16.60 45.80 -71.00
C ILE A 15 -16.39 47.26 -70.61
N ALA A 16 -15.86 47.51 -69.40
CA ALA A 16 -15.50 48.82 -68.92
C ALA A 16 -14.26 49.38 -69.63
N ASP A 17 -14.25 50.71 -69.80
CA ASP A 17 -13.17 51.48 -70.44
C ASP A 17 -12.14 52.02 -69.44
N ASN A 18 -12.31 51.71 -68.15
CA ASN A 18 -11.45 52.16 -67.06
C ASN A 18 -11.06 50.99 -66.14
N TRP A 19 -9.86 51.09 -65.55
CA TRP A 19 -9.26 50.02 -64.75
C TRP A 19 -10.08 49.66 -63.48
N GLU A 20 -10.68 50.65 -62.82
CA GLU A 20 -11.39 50.42 -61.55
C GLU A 20 -12.64 49.57 -61.71
N GLU A 21 -13.36 49.74 -62.82
CA GLU A 21 -14.52 48.91 -63.16
C GLU A 21 -14.08 47.60 -63.83
N ALA A 22 -13.12 47.66 -64.76
CA ALA A 22 -12.63 46.49 -65.49
C ALA A 22 -12.11 45.38 -64.56
N LYS A 23 -11.39 45.73 -63.48
CA LYS A 23 -10.86 44.75 -62.51
C LYS A 23 -11.96 43.97 -61.75
N MET A 24 -13.16 44.54 -61.65
CA MET A 24 -14.29 43.90 -60.96
C MET A 24 -15.00 42.85 -61.83
N GLU A 25 -14.77 42.87 -63.15
CA GLU A 25 -15.38 41.93 -64.09
C GLU A 25 -14.76 40.52 -64.03
N TRP A 26 -13.57 40.39 -63.42
CA TRP A 26 -12.80 39.14 -63.34
C TRP A 26 -12.95 38.51 -61.96
N THR A 27 -13.67 37.39 -61.87
CA THR A 27 -14.05 36.81 -60.58
C THR A 27 -13.56 35.37 -60.38
N LYS A 28 -13.28 34.64 -61.46
CA LYS A 28 -12.91 33.22 -61.41
C LYS A 28 -11.48 33.00 -61.87
N ALA A 29 -10.68 32.39 -61.01
CA ALA A 29 -9.30 32.00 -61.24
C ALA A 29 -9.14 30.47 -61.27
N GLU A 30 -8.33 29.98 -62.20
CA GLU A 30 -7.92 28.58 -62.32
C GLU A 30 -6.39 28.48 -62.33
N LEU A 31 -5.83 27.50 -61.61
CA LEU A 31 -4.40 27.22 -61.62
C LEU A 31 -4.08 26.25 -62.77
N VAL A 32 -3.67 26.80 -63.91
CA VAL A 32 -3.37 26.07 -65.15
C VAL A 32 -2.20 25.11 -64.96
N LYS A 33 -1.10 25.58 -64.35
CA LYS A 33 0.07 24.74 -64.04
C LYS A 33 1.01 25.33 -62.99
N ILE A 34 1.75 24.45 -62.33
CA ILE A 34 2.97 24.82 -61.60
C ILE A 34 4.17 24.55 -62.50
N ASP A 35 4.78 25.62 -63.01
CA ASP A 35 5.96 25.56 -63.86
C ASP A 35 7.23 25.47 -62.99
N ALA A 36 7.72 24.24 -62.80
CA ALA A 36 8.90 23.96 -61.98
C ALA A 36 10.17 24.59 -62.57
N ASP A 37 10.25 24.69 -63.90
CA ASP A 37 11.40 25.26 -64.62
C ASP A 37 11.33 26.79 -64.71
N ARG A 38 10.21 27.39 -64.30
CA ARG A 38 9.95 28.84 -64.34
C ARG A 38 10.24 29.46 -65.72
N LYS A 39 9.79 28.79 -66.78
CA LYS A 39 9.93 29.27 -68.17
C LYS A 39 8.80 30.21 -68.58
N GLN A 40 7.64 30.16 -67.90
CA GLN A 40 6.51 31.04 -68.18
C GLN A 40 6.74 32.49 -67.71
N SER A 41 6.22 33.43 -68.49
CA SER A 41 6.23 34.86 -68.18
C SER A 41 4.80 35.36 -68.09
N CYS A 42 4.52 36.25 -67.14
CA CYS A 42 3.21 36.87 -66.93
C CYS A 42 2.85 37.84 -68.06
N LEU A 43 1.56 38.07 -68.28
CA LEU A 43 1.05 39.14 -69.15
C LEU A 43 1.61 40.53 -68.81
N CYS A 44 1.92 40.80 -67.54
CA CYS A 44 2.58 42.03 -67.12
C CYS A 44 4.07 42.12 -67.52
N GLY A 45 4.61 41.11 -68.21
CA GLY A 45 6.03 41.01 -68.60
C GLY A 45 6.96 40.45 -67.51
N HIS A 46 6.46 40.12 -66.31
CA HIS A 46 7.28 39.51 -65.27
C HIS A 46 7.64 38.07 -65.64
N LYS A 47 8.95 37.78 -65.72
CA LYS A 47 9.46 36.47 -66.10
C LYS A 47 9.49 35.51 -64.90
N SER A 48 9.59 34.21 -65.17
CA SER A 48 9.85 33.17 -64.17
C SER A 48 8.69 32.86 -63.21
N LEU A 49 7.48 32.72 -63.75
CA LEU A 49 6.30 32.32 -62.99
C LEU A 49 6.41 30.88 -62.48
N LYS A 50 6.27 30.69 -61.16
CA LYS A 50 6.17 29.35 -60.53
C LYS A 50 4.76 28.77 -60.61
N LYS A 51 3.73 29.61 -60.43
CA LYS A 51 2.31 29.26 -60.53
C LYS A 51 1.71 30.08 -61.64
N VAL A 52 1.06 29.42 -62.59
CA VAL A 52 0.49 30.03 -63.79
C VAL A 52 -1.01 29.88 -63.71
N PHE A 53 -1.68 31.01 -63.58
CA PHE A 53 -3.14 31.07 -63.49
C PHE A 53 -3.74 31.55 -64.81
N ALA A 54 -5.01 31.22 -64.99
CA ALA A 54 -5.92 31.85 -65.92
C ALA A 54 -7.05 32.49 -65.09
N ILE A 55 -7.43 33.72 -65.39
CA ILE A 55 -8.62 34.35 -64.79
C ILE A 55 -9.65 34.62 -65.87
N THR A 56 -10.92 34.45 -65.55
CA THR A 56 -12.04 34.52 -66.51
C THR A 56 -13.04 35.57 -66.10
N ARG A 57 -13.65 36.20 -67.11
CA ARG A 57 -14.64 37.26 -66.93
C ARG A 57 -16.01 36.69 -66.57
N ASN A 58 -16.74 37.37 -65.68
CA ASN A 58 -18.00 36.90 -65.09
C ASN A 58 -19.25 37.07 -65.99
N ASP A 59 -19.05 37.47 -67.25
CA ASP A 59 -20.14 37.78 -68.20
C ASP A 59 -20.51 36.60 -69.11
N GLY A 60 -19.89 35.44 -68.91
CA GLY A 60 -20.14 34.24 -69.71
C GLY A 60 -19.51 34.26 -71.10
N SER A 61 -18.67 35.26 -71.42
CA SER A 61 -17.99 35.39 -72.71
C SER A 61 -16.93 34.32 -72.95
N GLY A 62 -16.44 33.66 -71.91
CA GLY A 62 -15.34 32.68 -71.99
C GLY A 62 -13.98 33.33 -72.26
N ILE A 63 -13.86 34.65 -72.14
CA ILE A 63 -12.59 35.36 -72.28
C ILE A 63 -11.72 35.11 -71.05
N GLU A 64 -10.45 34.76 -71.29
CA GLU A 64 -9.48 34.44 -70.25
C GLU A 64 -8.23 35.31 -70.34
N LEU A 65 -7.71 35.72 -69.19
CA LEU A 65 -6.39 36.32 -69.03
C LEU A 65 -5.42 35.24 -68.56
N SER A 66 -4.56 34.80 -69.47
CA SER A 66 -3.52 33.80 -69.22
C SER A 66 -2.32 34.06 -70.13
N PRO A 67 -1.07 33.80 -69.68
CA PRO A 67 -0.66 33.38 -68.35
C PRO A 67 -0.53 34.54 -67.35
N ILE A 68 -1.17 34.44 -66.18
CA ILE A 68 -1.07 35.45 -65.12
C ILE A 68 -0.49 34.86 -63.81
N GLY A 69 0.34 35.63 -63.10
CA GLY A 69 0.92 35.24 -61.82
C GLY A 69 0.09 35.70 -60.62
N SER A 70 0.19 35.01 -59.47
CA SER A 70 -0.58 35.35 -58.25
C SER A 70 -0.40 36.79 -57.80
N SER A 71 0.83 37.33 -57.85
CA SER A 71 1.12 38.72 -57.48
C SER A 71 0.50 39.75 -58.43
N CYS A 72 0.14 39.36 -59.65
CA CYS A 72 -0.55 40.23 -60.60
C CYS A 72 -2.05 40.18 -60.40
N ILE A 73 -2.58 39.02 -60.00
CA ILE A 73 -4.00 38.87 -59.63
C ILE A 73 -4.30 39.64 -58.33
N GLU A 74 -3.38 39.65 -57.36
CA GLU A 74 -3.53 40.42 -56.12
C GLU A 74 -3.79 41.91 -56.36
N LYS A 75 -3.28 42.46 -57.48
CA LYS A 75 -3.50 43.87 -57.87
C LYS A 75 -4.92 44.20 -58.32
N PHE A 76 -5.74 43.18 -58.59
CA PHE A 76 -7.15 43.40 -58.89
C PHE A 76 -7.92 43.79 -57.63
N GLU A 77 -7.35 43.54 -56.44
CA GLU A 77 -7.95 43.88 -55.13
C GLU A 77 -9.39 43.38 -54.99
N ASN A 78 -9.71 42.31 -55.73
CA ASN A 78 -11.02 41.70 -55.76
C ASN A 78 -11.04 40.51 -54.78
N GLU A 79 -11.88 40.61 -53.76
CA GLU A 79 -12.02 39.58 -52.72
C GLU A 79 -12.48 38.24 -53.30
N GLU A 80 -13.40 38.25 -54.26
CA GLU A 80 -13.92 37.04 -54.90
C GLU A 80 -12.81 36.31 -55.68
N LEU A 81 -12.01 37.07 -56.42
CA LEU A 81 -10.89 36.55 -57.16
C LEU A 81 -9.79 35.99 -56.24
N THR A 82 -9.54 36.66 -55.11
CA THR A 82 -8.60 36.18 -54.07
C THR A 82 -9.07 34.87 -53.46
N LYS A 83 -10.38 34.73 -53.16
CA LYS A 83 -10.96 33.46 -52.73
C LYS A 83 -10.84 32.40 -53.83
N SER A 84 -11.06 32.77 -55.10
CA SER A 84 -10.92 31.84 -56.23
C SER A 84 -9.50 31.31 -56.40
N ILE A 85 -8.46 32.13 -56.20
CA ILE A 85 -7.05 31.68 -56.24
C ILE A 85 -6.80 30.61 -55.16
N LYS A 86 -7.25 30.87 -53.93
CA LYS A 86 -7.08 29.91 -52.82
C LYS A 86 -7.76 28.57 -53.12
N ARG A 87 -8.98 28.61 -53.67
CA ARG A 87 -9.68 27.40 -54.13
C ARG A 87 -8.89 26.69 -55.24
N ALA A 88 -8.46 27.41 -56.27
CA ALA A 88 -7.71 26.84 -57.39
C ALA A 88 -6.39 26.18 -56.95
N GLU A 89 -5.66 26.77 -56.00
CA GLU A 89 -4.44 26.16 -55.44
C GLU A 89 -4.73 24.90 -54.64
N LYS A 90 -5.83 24.89 -53.87
CA LYS A 90 -6.29 23.73 -53.13
C LYS A 90 -6.68 22.60 -54.10
N THR A 91 -7.53 22.90 -55.09
CA THR A 91 -7.94 21.98 -56.15
C THR A 91 -6.75 21.42 -56.94
N TYR A 92 -5.76 22.24 -57.29
CA TYR A 92 -4.58 21.76 -58.02
C TYR A 92 -3.68 20.84 -57.17
N LYS A 93 -3.49 21.16 -55.89
CA LYS A 93 -2.76 20.28 -54.96
C LYS A 93 -3.45 18.93 -54.83
N LEU A 94 -4.78 18.92 -54.81
CA LEU A 94 -5.61 17.72 -54.70
C LEU A 94 -5.59 16.91 -56.01
N LYS A 95 -5.76 17.55 -57.18
CA LYS A 95 -5.62 16.88 -58.49
C LYS A 95 -4.24 16.26 -58.72
N LYS A 96 -3.18 16.81 -58.12
CA LYS A 96 -1.80 16.34 -58.30
C LYS A 96 -1.36 15.32 -57.23
N ASN A 97 -1.94 15.37 -56.04
CA ASN A 97 -1.74 14.36 -55.01
C ASN A 97 -2.92 13.39 -55.03
N LEU A 98 -2.76 12.24 -55.70
CA LEU A 98 -3.62 11.07 -55.51
C LEU A 98 -3.36 10.46 -54.11
N LYS A 99 -3.55 11.23 -53.04
CA LYS A 99 -3.44 10.76 -51.67
C LYS A 99 -4.80 10.91 -50.99
N PHE A 100 -5.03 10.11 -49.97
CA PHE A 100 -6.15 10.34 -49.08
C PHE A 100 -5.98 11.70 -48.42
N GLU A 101 -7.03 12.52 -48.43
CA GLU A 101 -7.16 13.70 -47.59
C GLU A 101 -8.31 13.52 -46.60
N ASP A 102 -8.09 13.93 -45.35
CA ASP A 102 -9.15 13.89 -44.34
C ASP A 102 -10.26 14.90 -44.72
N LEU A 103 -11.51 14.61 -44.35
CA LEU A 103 -12.64 15.52 -44.60
C LEU A 103 -12.35 16.95 -44.11
N ARG A 104 -11.60 17.09 -43.02
CA ARG A 104 -11.16 18.37 -42.44
C ARG A 104 -10.09 19.11 -43.25
N GLU A 105 -9.33 18.41 -44.08
CA GLU A 105 -8.38 19.03 -45.02
C GLU A 105 -9.12 19.58 -46.25
N VAL A 106 -10.23 18.93 -46.62
CA VAL A 106 -11.03 19.28 -47.80
C VAL A 106 -12.13 20.30 -47.49
N MET A 107 -12.76 20.21 -46.31
CA MET A 107 -13.87 21.05 -45.89
C MET A 107 -13.53 21.82 -44.62
N ASP A 108 -13.72 23.14 -44.66
CA ASP A 108 -13.62 24.03 -43.50
C ASP A 108 -15.01 24.54 -43.07
N GLU A 109 -15.04 25.28 -41.95
CA GLU A 109 -16.30 25.77 -41.38
C GLU A 109 -17.02 26.77 -42.30
N GLU A 110 -16.28 27.61 -43.04
CA GLU A 110 -16.85 28.57 -44.02
C GLU A 110 -17.53 27.82 -45.18
N MET A 111 -16.90 26.78 -45.72
CA MET A 111 -17.49 25.94 -46.77
C MET A 111 -18.72 25.17 -46.27
N LEU A 112 -18.67 24.65 -45.05
CA LEU A 112 -19.80 23.94 -44.44
C LEU A 112 -21.01 24.87 -44.23
N GLU A 113 -20.78 26.11 -43.77
CA GLU A 113 -21.82 27.14 -43.64
C GLU A 113 -22.41 27.56 -44.99
N ASP A 114 -21.59 27.69 -46.02
CA ASP A 114 -22.03 27.99 -47.39
C ASP A 114 -22.91 26.86 -47.95
N PHE A 115 -22.53 25.59 -47.76
CA PHE A 115 -23.33 24.45 -48.18
C PHE A 115 -24.67 24.36 -47.46
N TYR A 116 -24.70 24.65 -46.16
CA TYR A 116 -25.95 24.72 -45.41
C TYR A 116 -26.85 25.86 -45.90
N SER A 117 -26.28 27.06 -46.07
CA SER A 117 -27.03 28.25 -46.49
C SER A 117 -27.61 28.13 -47.91
N LYS A 118 -26.92 27.41 -48.80
CA LYS A 118 -27.38 27.12 -50.17
C LYS A 118 -28.36 25.95 -50.26
N GLY A 119 -28.66 25.29 -49.14
CA GLY A 119 -29.66 24.22 -49.07
C GLY A 119 -29.18 22.88 -49.66
N TYR A 120 -27.88 22.62 -49.67
CA TYR A 120 -27.38 21.34 -50.16
C TYR A 120 -27.78 20.17 -49.25
N PHE A 121 -27.82 20.37 -47.93
CA PHE A 121 -28.33 19.37 -46.99
C PHE A 121 -29.84 19.19 -47.16
N LYS A 122 -30.30 17.95 -47.38
CA LYS A 122 -31.70 17.64 -47.66
C LYS A 122 -32.37 16.96 -46.46
N GLU A 123 -33.68 17.15 -46.33
CA GLU A 123 -34.48 16.44 -45.32
C GLU A 123 -34.66 14.96 -45.71
N ASP A 124 -34.43 14.05 -44.76
CA ASP A 124 -34.76 12.63 -44.94
C ASP A 124 -35.07 11.96 -43.60
N LYS A 125 -35.43 10.67 -43.65
CA LYS A 125 -35.79 9.92 -42.45
C LYS A 125 -34.63 9.76 -41.46
N GLU A 126 -33.39 9.65 -41.93
CA GLU A 126 -32.21 9.39 -41.07
C GLU A 126 -31.72 10.65 -40.35
N ASN A 127 -31.97 11.84 -40.89
CA ASN A 127 -31.74 13.10 -40.19
C ASN A 127 -32.98 13.66 -39.47
N GLU A 128 -34.01 12.83 -39.27
CA GLU A 128 -35.27 13.20 -38.61
C GLU A 128 -36.02 14.32 -39.35
N PHE A 129 -35.89 14.35 -40.67
CA PHE A 129 -36.40 15.39 -41.57
C PHE A 129 -35.90 16.79 -41.19
N ASN A 130 -34.68 16.87 -40.65
CA ASN A 130 -34.06 18.12 -40.26
C ASN A 130 -32.61 18.20 -40.78
N PRO A 131 -32.37 18.96 -41.87
CA PRO A 131 -31.03 19.18 -42.44
C PRO A 131 -29.99 19.72 -41.45
N TRP A 132 -30.44 20.42 -40.39
CA TRP A 132 -29.57 20.90 -39.32
C TRP A 132 -28.80 19.77 -38.62
N ASN A 133 -29.42 18.59 -38.50
CA ASN A 133 -28.81 17.45 -37.83
C ASN A 133 -27.58 16.95 -38.59
N ASP A 134 -27.60 16.98 -39.92
CA ASP A 134 -26.43 16.65 -40.73
C ASP A 134 -25.37 17.76 -40.70
N TYR A 135 -25.79 19.03 -40.74
CA TYR A 135 -24.86 20.15 -40.58
C TYR A 135 -24.08 20.05 -39.26
N ILE A 136 -24.77 19.81 -38.14
CA ILE A 136 -24.14 19.63 -36.83
C ILE A 136 -23.23 18.41 -36.81
N LEU A 137 -23.62 17.31 -37.45
CA LEU A 137 -22.78 16.12 -37.56
C LEU A 137 -21.45 16.43 -38.27
N PHE A 138 -21.48 17.21 -39.36
CA PHE A 138 -20.26 17.65 -40.05
C PHE A 138 -19.46 18.64 -39.20
N LYS A 139 -20.12 19.55 -38.48
CA LYS A 139 -19.45 20.47 -37.54
C LYS A 139 -18.70 19.72 -36.43
N MET A 140 -19.28 18.65 -35.91
CA MET A 140 -18.62 17.74 -34.96
C MET A 140 -17.42 17.02 -35.59
N ALA A 141 -17.54 16.56 -36.84
CA ALA A 141 -16.44 15.93 -37.57
C ALA A 141 -15.24 16.88 -37.80
N LEU A 142 -15.52 18.17 -38.02
CA LEU A 142 -14.50 19.21 -38.22
C LEU A 142 -13.94 19.79 -36.91
N SER A 143 -14.52 19.45 -35.75
CA SER A 143 -14.15 19.99 -34.45
C SER A 143 -12.71 19.66 -34.04
N ARG A 144 -12.12 20.54 -33.23
CA ARG A 144 -10.81 20.29 -32.59
C ARG A 144 -10.90 19.40 -31.35
N LYS A 145 -12.10 19.23 -30.77
CA LYS A 145 -12.31 18.42 -29.57
C LYS A 145 -12.41 16.94 -29.94
N ASN A 146 -11.76 16.09 -29.16
CA ASN A 146 -11.70 14.67 -29.46
C ASN A 146 -13.06 13.96 -29.30
N GLU A 147 -13.80 14.31 -28.25
CA GLU A 147 -15.10 13.72 -27.92
C GLU A 147 -16.14 13.95 -29.03
N GLU A 148 -16.24 15.20 -29.53
CA GLU A 148 -17.16 15.57 -30.62
C GLU A 148 -16.83 14.79 -31.90
N ARG A 149 -15.54 14.64 -32.23
CA ARG A 149 -15.12 13.84 -33.39
C ARG A 149 -15.48 12.37 -33.23
N GLN A 150 -15.29 11.78 -32.04
CA GLN A 150 -15.66 10.37 -31.79
C GLN A 150 -17.16 10.14 -32.00
N LEU A 151 -18.01 11.09 -31.55
CA LEU A 151 -19.46 11.03 -31.81
C LEU A 151 -19.78 11.09 -33.31
N ALA A 152 -19.09 11.95 -34.06
CA ALA A 152 -19.26 12.04 -35.52
C ALA A 152 -18.75 10.77 -36.24
N TYR A 153 -17.62 10.21 -35.81
CA TYR A 153 -17.07 8.97 -36.33
C TYR A 153 -18.03 7.78 -36.16
N ASN A 154 -18.79 7.73 -35.08
CA ASN A 154 -19.81 6.70 -34.89
C ASN A 154 -20.95 6.79 -35.93
N LYS A 155 -21.15 7.97 -36.52
CA LYS A 155 -22.15 8.23 -37.57
C LYS A 155 -21.51 8.47 -38.94
N ILE A 156 -20.30 7.93 -39.19
CA ILE A 156 -19.56 8.23 -40.42
C ILE A 156 -20.27 7.75 -41.70
N GLU A 157 -21.04 6.68 -41.62
CA GLU A 157 -21.84 6.19 -42.76
C GLU A 157 -22.86 7.25 -43.21
N ARG A 158 -23.40 8.01 -42.26
CA ARG A 158 -24.28 9.16 -42.56
C ARG A 158 -23.51 10.29 -43.23
N ILE A 159 -22.31 10.62 -42.73
CA ILE A 159 -21.44 11.66 -43.33
C ILE A 159 -21.12 11.30 -44.78
N ILE A 160 -20.78 10.03 -45.05
CA ILE A 160 -20.49 9.54 -46.41
C ILE A 160 -21.72 9.63 -47.30
N TYR A 161 -22.90 9.23 -46.81
CA TYR A 161 -24.15 9.35 -47.56
C TYR A 161 -24.43 10.80 -47.95
N VAL A 162 -24.33 11.73 -47.00
CA VAL A 162 -24.53 13.16 -47.25
C VAL A 162 -23.51 13.68 -48.27
N ILE A 163 -22.24 13.29 -48.18
CA ILE A 163 -21.25 13.66 -49.20
C ILE A 163 -21.67 13.16 -50.60
N ASN A 164 -22.17 11.92 -50.69
CA ASN A 164 -22.52 11.28 -51.97
C ASN A 164 -23.87 11.68 -52.58
N ASP A 165 -24.84 12.09 -51.77
CA ASP A 165 -26.19 12.38 -52.28
C ASP A 165 -26.51 13.87 -52.25
N TYR A 166 -25.88 14.62 -51.33
CA TYR A 166 -26.19 16.02 -51.05
C TYR A 166 -25.10 16.94 -51.57
N LEU A 167 -23.83 16.57 -51.38
CA LEU A 167 -22.67 17.42 -51.67
C LEU A 167 -21.84 16.94 -52.88
N HIS A 168 -22.34 15.93 -53.60
CA HIS A 168 -21.59 15.12 -54.56
C HIS A 168 -21.01 15.89 -55.76
N PRO A 169 -21.66 16.88 -56.37
CA PRO A 169 -21.06 17.61 -57.49
C PRO A 169 -19.80 18.39 -57.08
N GLU A 170 -19.80 19.00 -55.89
CA GLU A 170 -18.75 19.92 -55.45
C GLU A 170 -17.63 19.20 -54.69
N LEU A 171 -17.95 18.14 -53.93
CA LEU A 171 -16.96 17.41 -53.14
C LEU A 171 -16.31 16.25 -53.88
N ASN A 172 -16.95 15.59 -54.83
CA ASN A 172 -16.34 14.45 -55.51
C ASN A 172 -15.23 14.84 -56.48
N GLU A 173 -15.17 16.10 -56.92
CA GLU A 173 -14.01 16.63 -57.62
C GLU A 173 -12.77 16.77 -56.71
N ILE A 174 -12.96 16.66 -55.39
CA ILE A 174 -11.99 17.10 -54.37
C ILE A 174 -11.66 15.98 -53.34
N PHE A 175 -12.60 15.07 -53.04
CA PHE A 175 -12.52 14.09 -51.94
C PHE A 175 -12.65 12.65 -52.45
N ASP A 176 -11.60 11.82 -52.25
CA ASP A 176 -11.61 10.40 -52.61
C ASP A 176 -12.33 9.55 -51.55
N ILE A 177 -13.61 9.30 -51.82
CA ILE A 177 -14.53 8.58 -50.93
C ILE A 177 -14.14 7.11 -50.72
N GLU A 178 -13.63 6.43 -51.75
CA GLU A 178 -13.31 5.00 -51.64
C GLU A 178 -12.06 4.80 -50.79
N SER A 179 -11.04 5.65 -50.98
CA SER A 179 -9.89 5.72 -50.09
C SER A 179 -10.31 6.07 -48.66
N TYR A 180 -11.32 6.93 -48.50
CA TYR A 180 -11.86 7.27 -47.19
C TYR A 180 -12.51 6.09 -46.47
N LYS A 181 -13.35 5.32 -47.17
CA LYS A 181 -13.98 4.10 -46.64
C LYS A 181 -12.96 3.06 -46.21
N GLU A 182 -11.86 2.90 -46.94
CA GLU A 182 -10.82 1.92 -46.59
C GLU A 182 -10.09 2.27 -45.29
N LYS A 183 -9.69 3.54 -45.12
CA LYS A 183 -9.08 4.01 -43.87
C LYS A 183 -10.00 3.90 -42.66
N LEU A 184 -11.29 4.12 -42.83
CA LEU A 184 -12.26 3.92 -41.76
C LEU A 184 -12.34 2.46 -41.29
N LYS A 185 -12.25 1.50 -42.21
CA LYS A 185 -12.19 0.08 -41.84
C LYS A 185 -10.94 -0.21 -41.01
N GLN A 186 -9.79 0.33 -41.43
CA GLN A 186 -8.53 0.20 -40.69
C GLN A 186 -8.64 0.79 -39.28
N TRP A 187 -9.15 2.01 -39.12
CA TRP A 187 -9.33 2.61 -37.79
C TRP A 187 -10.32 1.84 -36.90
N ARG A 188 -11.40 1.30 -37.47
CA ARG A 188 -12.33 0.44 -36.71
C ARG A 188 -11.65 -0.85 -36.23
N GLU A 189 -10.76 -1.42 -37.03
CA GLU A 189 -9.99 -2.61 -36.65
C GLU A 189 -8.94 -2.30 -35.59
N GLU A 190 -8.20 -1.19 -35.75
CA GLU A 190 -7.22 -0.71 -34.77
C GLU A 190 -7.87 -0.43 -33.40
N ALA A 191 -9.02 0.27 -33.38
CA ALA A 191 -9.75 0.55 -32.14
C ALA A 191 -10.20 -0.74 -31.43
N LYS A 192 -10.68 -1.74 -32.19
CA LYS A 192 -11.04 -3.06 -31.63
C LYS A 192 -9.82 -3.79 -31.07
N GLN A 193 -8.68 -3.70 -31.74
CA GLN A 193 -7.43 -4.31 -31.25
C GLN A 193 -6.96 -3.63 -29.96
N GLU A 194 -7.00 -2.30 -29.90
CA GLU A 194 -6.63 -1.53 -28.71
C GLU A 194 -7.54 -1.87 -27.52
N GLU A 195 -8.84 -1.98 -27.73
CA GLU A 195 -9.80 -2.41 -26.70
C GLU A 195 -9.48 -3.83 -26.18
N GLN A 196 -9.24 -4.78 -27.09
CA GLN A 196 -8.85 -6.14 -26.71
C GLN A 196 -7.51 -6.19 -25.96
N GLU A 197 -6.55 -5.36 -26.35
CA GLU A 197 -5.27 -5.24 -25.63
C GLU A 197 -5.45 -4.63 -24.24
N ALA A 198 -6.26 -3.58 -24.11
CA ALA A 198 -6.57 -2.96 -22.84
C ALA A 198 -7.26 -3.97 -21.90
N GLU A 199 -8.20 -4.76 -22.41
CA GLU A 199 -8.87 -5.81 -21.64
C GLU A 199 -7.87 -6.88 -21.16
N LYS A 200 -6.96 -7.34 -22.04
CA LYS A 200 -5.89 -8.27 -21.67
C LYS A 200 -4.98 -7.69 -20.58
N ARG A 201 -4.57 -6.42 -20.70
CA ARG A 201 -3.75 -5.73 -19.69
C ARG A 201 -4.46 -5.67 -18.33
N ASN A 202 -5.76 -5.35 -18.34
CA ASN A 202 -6.59 -5.32 -17.12
C ASN A 202 -6.71 -6.70 -16.48
N ARG A 203 -6.91 -7.78 -17.26
CA ARG A 203 -6.94 -9.15 -16.74
C ARG A 203 -5.61 -9.53 -16.08
N ILE A 204 -4.48 -9.21 -16.72
CA ILE A 204 -3.14 -9.46 -16.15
C ILE A 204 -2.92 -8.68 -14.85
N ALA A 205 -3.32 -7.40 -14.81
CA ALA A 205 -3.20 -6.59 -13.60
C ALA A 205 -4.02 -7.16 -12.43
N LYS A 206 -5.25 -7.61 -12.72
CA LYS A 206 -6.12 -8.25 -11.72
C LYS A 206 -5.51 -9.54 -11.16
N GLN A 207 -4.99 -10.40 -12.03
CA GLN A 207 -4.32 -11.65 -11.60
C GLN A 207 -3.11 -11.36 -10.70
N LYS A 208 -2.27 -10.38 -11.06
CA LYS A 208 -1.11 -10.01 -10.25
C LYS A 208 -1.48 -9.54 -8.85
N GLU A 209 -2.58 -8.79 -8.71
CA GLU A 209 -3.05 -8.33 -7.40
C GLU A 209 -3.64 -9.48 -6.58
N GLU A 210 -4.38 -10.40 -7.20
CA GLU A 210 -4.87 -11.62 -6.55
C GLU A 210 -3.70 -12.49 -6.03
N ASP A 211 -2.67 -12.70 -6.86
CA ASP A 211 -1.47 -13.45 -6.47
C ASP A 211 -0.72 -12.78 -5.30
N ARG A 212 -0.65 -11.44 -5.31
CA ARG A 212 -0.04 -10.65 -4.22
C ARG A 212 -0.80 -10.82 -2.91
N LEU A 213 -2.13 -10.75 -2.96
CA LEU A 213 -2.99 -10.96 -1.79
C LEU A 213 -2.88 -12.40 -1.26
N ALA A 214 -2.77 -13.39 -2.14
CA ALA A 214 -2.55 -14.79 -1.74
C ALA A 214 -1.24 -14.98 -0.96
N ARG A 215 -0.13 -14.38 -1.44
CA ARG A 215 1.16 -14.42 -0.74
C ARG A 215 1.10 -13.76 0.63
N LEU A 216 0.38 -12.64 0.76
CA LEU A 216 0.21 -11.96 2.05
C LEU A 216 -0.52 -12.86 3.06
N ARG A 217 -1.61 -13.52 2.63
CA ARG A 217 -2.36 -14.45 3.48
C ARG A 217 -1.52 -15.65 3.90
N GLU A 218 -0.70 -16.18 2.99
CA GLU A 218 0.22 -17.28 3.31
C GLU A 218 1.26 -16.86 4.36
N GLN A 219 1.82 -15.66 4.24
CA GLN A 219 2.74 -15.09 5.24
C GLN A 219 2.06 -14.92 6.61
N GLU A 220 0.84 -14.38 6.64
CA GLU A 220 0.06 -14.24 7.88
C GLU A 220 -0.22 -15.61 8.53
N GLU A 221 -0.53 -16.64 7.73
CA GLU A 221 -0.77 -17.99 8.24
C GLU A 221 0.52 -18.61 8.83
N ILE A 222 1.66 -18.43 8.16
CA ILE A 222 2.97 -18.87 8.65
C ILE A 222 3.32 -18.16 9.96
N GLU A 223 3.14 -16.83 10.02
CA GLU A 223 3.41 -16.06 11.24
C GLU A 223 2.52 -16.52 12.40
N ARG A 224 1.24 -16.78 12.14
CA ARG A 224 0.31 -17.32 13.13
C ARG A 224 0.73 -18.71 13.62
N LYS A 225 1.16 -19.59 12.73
CA LYS A 225 1.68 -20.92 13.11
C LYS A 225 2.94 -20.82 13.96
N ASN A 226 3.86 -19.94 13.58
CA ASN A 226 5.10 -19.70 14.35
C ASN A 226 4.80 -19.18 15.76
N LYS A 227 3.88 -18.20 15.90
CA LYS A 227 3.45 -17.70 17.22
C LYS A 227 2.85 -18.81 18.08
N LEU A 228 1.98 -19.63 17.50
CA LEU A 228 1.38 -20.75 18.23
C LEU A 228 2.44 -21.78 18.67
N GLU A 229 3.45 -22.03 17.85
CA GLU A 229 4.55 -22.92 18.22
C GLU A 229 5.45 -22.33 19.32
N GLU A 230 5.73 -21.02 19.27
CA GLU A 230 6.45 -20.32 20.34
C GLU A 230 5.69 -20.37 21.67
N GLU A 231 4.38 -20.11 21.65
CA GLU A 231 3.51 -20.23 22.82
C GLU A 231 3.54 -21.64 23.40
N ARG A 232 3.50 -22.68 22.55
CA ARG A 232 3.63 -24.07 22.98
C ARG A 232 4.99 -24.36 23.62
N LYS A 233 6.08 -23.86 23.07
CA LYS A 233 7.43 -24.04 23.66
C LYS A 233 7.53 -23.37 25.02
N LEU A 234 7.00 -22.15 25.16
CA LEU A 234 6.97 -21.43 26.44
C LEU A 234 6.13 -22.17 27.50
N GLU A 235 5.00 -22.77 27.09
CA GLU A 235 4.17 -23.61 27.94
C GLU A 235 4.92 -24.86 28.42
N GLU A 236 5.57 -25.58 27.50
CA GLU A 236 6.38 -26.77 27.79
C GLU A 236 7.53 -26.44 28.75
N GLU A 237 8.25 -25.34 28.54
CA GLU A 237 9.29 -24.86 29.47
C GLU A 237 8.72 -24.53 30.86
N ARG A 238 7.53 -23.91 30.93
CA ARG A 238 6.91 -23.57 32.21
C ARG A 238 6.56 -24.83 33.00
N LEU A 239 5.98 -25.83 32.34
CA LEU A 239 5.68 -27.13 32.93
C LEU A 239 6.94 -27.83 33.44
N GLN A 240 8.02 -27.82 32.65
CA GLN A 240 9.31 -28.38 33.08
C GLN A 240 9.85 -27.69 34.34
N ARG A 241 9.85 -26.35 34.39
CA ARG A 241 10.27 -25.60 35.58
C ARG A 241 9.41 -25.91 36.80
N GLU A 242 8.10 -26.07 36.63
CA GLU A 242 7.21 -26.48 37.72
C GLU A 242 7.53 -27.88 38.24
N GLU A 243 7.82 -28.83 37.36
CA GLU A 243 8.22 -30.19 37.73
C GLU A 243 9.57 -30.20 38.46
N GLU A 244 10.56 -29.48 37.94
CA GLU A 244 11.87 -29.30 38.60
C GLU A 244 11.71 -28.69 39.99
N MET A 245 10.87 -27.66 40.13
CA MET A 245 10.57 -27.04 41.42
C MET A 245 9.88 -28.01 42.39
N LYS A 246 8.95 -28.84 41.91
CA LYS A 246 8.33 -29.90 42.73
C LYS A 246 9.37 -30.91 43.18
N LEU A 247 10.26 -31.32 42.29
CA LEU A 247 11.31 -32.29 42.57
C LEU A 247 12.33 -31.74 43.58
N LEU A 248 12.71 -30.46 43.45
CA LEU A 248 13.58 -29.76 44.39
C LEU A 248 12.93 -29.64 45.77
N LYS A 249 11.66 -29.24 45.86
CA LYS A 249 10.92 -29.20 47.12
C LYS A 249 10.91 -30.56 47.81
N ARG A 250 10.72 -31.65 47.05
CA ARG A 250 10.73 -33.02 47.57
C ARG A 250 12.11 -33.43 48.08
N LYS A 251 13.20 -33.07 47.37
CA LYS A 251 14.58 -33.31 47.82
C LYS A 251 14.87 -32.57 49.13
N ASN A 252 14.59 -31.27 49.20
CA ASN A 252 14.79 -30.46 50.40
C ASN A 252 14.00 -31.02 51.60
N LEU A 253 12.79 -31.51 51.36
CA LEU A 253 11.96 -32.14 52.39
C LEU A 253 12.59 -33.44 52.90
N TYR A 254 13.16 -34.25 52.01
CA TYR A 254 13.87 -35.47 52.37
C TYR A 254 15.16 -35.19 53.15
N GLU A 255 15.95 -34.21 52.72
CA GLU A 255 17.16 -33.77 53.42
C GLU A 255 16.82 -33.27 54.84
N SER A 256 15.78 -32.43 54.97
CA SER A 256 15.31 -31.97 56.29
C SER A 256 14.84 -33.13 57.18
N TYR A 257 14.21 -34.16 56.61
CA TYR A 257 13.83 -35.36 57.36
C TYR A 257 15.06 -36.12 57.88
N GLU A 258 16.06 -36.36 57.03
CA GLU A 258 17.28 -37.07 57.40
C GLU A 258 18.07 -36.34 58.50
N GLU A 259 18.19 -35.01 58.41
CA GLU A 259 18.82 -34.21 59.47
C GLU A 259 18.10 -34.34 60.81
N LEU A 260 16.77 -34.25 60.81
CA LEU A 260 15.96 -34.38 62.03
C LEU A 260 16.01 -35.80 62.58
N LYS A 261 16.06 -36.81 61.72
CA LYS A 261 16.21 -38.21 62.11
C LYS A 261 17.56 -38.47 62.75
N LYS A 262 18.66 -37.93 62.20
CA LYS A 262 19.99 -37.98 62.84
C LYS A 262 19.99 -37.30 64.21
N TRP A 263 19.32 -36.16 64.34
CA TRP A 263 19.15 -35.50 65.63
C TRP A 263 18.37 -36.38 66.64
N LEU A 264 17.29 -37.05 66.22
CA LEU A 264 16.53 -37.96 67.07
C LEU A 264 17.39 -39.14 67.55
N GLN A 265 18.26 -39.67 66.70
CA GLN A 265 19.20 -40.75 67.06
C GLN A 265 20.21 -40.35 68.15
N GLN A 266 20.45 -39.06 68.36
CA GLN A 266 21.32 -38.54 69.41
C GLN A 266 20.58 -38.33 70.76
N GLN A 267 19.26 -38.53 70.80
CA GLN A 267 18.46 -38.42 72.03
C GLN A 267 18.44 -39.73 72.83
N GLY A 268 18.06 -39.65 74.11
CA GLY A 268 18.00 -40.81 75.00
C GLY A 268 17.00 -41.89 74.55
N ASN A 269 17.27 -43.16 74.91
CA ASN A 269 16.51 -44.34 74.44
C ASN A 269 14.99 -44.26 74.64
N ASN A 270 14.51 -43.57 75.69
CA ASN A 270 13.08 -43.44 75.98
C ASN A 270 12.35 -42.58 74.92
N ILE A 271 12.91 -41.41 74.59
CA ILE A 271 12.37 -40.50 73.58
C ILE A 271 12.50 -41.11 72.18
N ARG A 272 13.61 -41.81 71.93
CA ARG A 272 13.85 -42.44 70.63
C ARG A 272 12.80 -43.52 70.29
N SER A 273 12.52 -44.44 71.21
CA SER A 273 11.61 -45.56 70.95
C SER A 273 10.16 -45.11 70.71
N GLU A 274 9.67 -44.14 71.49
CA GLU A 274 8.28 -43.65 71.39
C GLU A 274 8.02 -42.97 70.02
N TYR A 275 8.99 -42.18 69.54
CA TYR A 275 8.82 -41.41 68.32
C TYR A 275 9.22 -42.17 67.06
N GLU A 276 10.10 -43.18 67.15
CA GLU A 276 10.33 -44.13 66.04
C GLU A 276 9.05 -44.92 65.69
N GLU A 277 8.24 -45.31 66.68
CA GLU A 277 6.95 -45.97 66.46
C GLU A 277 5.92 -45.01 65.82
N LYS A 278 5.79 -43.77 66.31
CA LYS A 278 4.93 -42.74 65.70
C LYS A 278 5.33 -42.44 64.25
N LEU A 279 6.63 -42.41 63.94
CA LEU A 279 7.14 -42.20 62.58
C LEU A 279 6.89 -43.37 61.65
N SER A 280 6.82 -44.60 62.17
CA SER A 280 6.54 -45.81 61.38
C SER A 280 5.09 -45.86 60.88
N ASN A 281 4.16 -45.26 61.63
CA ASN A 281 2.73 -45.21 61.30
C ASN A 281 2.37 -44.09 60.31
N LEU A 282 3.29 -43.16 60.05
CA LEU A 282 3.09 -42.09 59.06
C LEU A 282 3.57 -42.56 57.68
N THR A 283 2.80 -42.27 56.63
CA THR A 283 3.19 -42.54 55.24
C THR A 283 3.72 -41.31 54.54
N ASP A 284 3.21 -40.12 54.85
CA ASP A 284 3.64 -38.87 54.23
C ASP A 284 4.93 -38.32 54.85
N LEU A 285 5.85 -37.89 53.98
CA LEU A 285 7.16 -37.39 54.38
C LEU A 285 7.06 -35.99 55.00
N ALA A 286 6.12 -35.14 54.55
CA ALA A 286 5.97 -33.80 55.11
C ALA A 286 5.42 -33.86 56.54
N GLU A 287 4.46 -34.78 56.79
CA GLU A 287 3.96 -35.06 58.13
C GLU A 287 5.07 -35.57 59.07
N LYS A 288 5.93 -36.48 58.60
CA LYS A 288 7.10 -36.94 59.38
C LYS A 288 8.05 -35.80 59.75
N VAL A 289 8.37 -34.93 58.80
CA VAL A 289 9.21 -33.74 59.05
C VAL A 289 8.54 -32.81 60.06
N LYS A 290 7.23 -32.58 59.93
CA LYS A 290 6.47 -31.72 60.84
C LYS A 290 6.52 -32.24 62.28
N VAL A 291 6.19 -33.52 62.49
CA VAL A 291 6.22 -34.15 63.82
C VAL A 291 7.60 -34.07 64.45
N LEU A 292 8.66 -34.30 63.69
CA LEU A 292 10.03 -34.18 64.19
C LEU A 292 10.45 -32.74 64.52
N LYS A 293 10.00 -31.74 63.74
CA LYS A 293 10.26 -30.32 64.04
C LYS A 293 9.56 -29.91 65.34
N ASP A 294 8.29 -30.29 65.48
CA ASP A 294 7.50 -29.96 66.67
C ASP A 294 8.12 -30.61 67.92
N LEU A 295 8.57 -31.86 67.81
CA LEU A 295 9.31 -32.55 68.87
C LEU A 295 10.61 -31.83 69.24
N LYS A 296 11.46 -31.53 68.25
CA LYS A 296 12.73 -30.83 68.50
C LYS A 296 12.50 -29.49 69.19
N GLN A 297 11.41 -28.80 68.85
CA GLN A 297 11.03 -27.55 69.48
C GLN A 297 10.48 -27.74 70.90
N SER A 298 9.71 -28.80 71.18
CA SER A 298 9.23 -29.09 72.53
C SER A 298 10.36 -29.50 73.47
N GLU A 299 11.29 -30.34 73.01
CA GLU A 299 12.49 -30.74 73.78
C GLU A 299 13.36 -29.54 74.12
N LEU A 300 13.57 -28.64 73.14
CA LEU A 300 14.32 -27.41 73.39
C LEU A 300 13.64 -26.52 74.45
N LYS A 301 12.30 -26.42 74.41
CA LYS A 301 11.54 -25.66 75.42
C LYS A 301 11.60 -26.31 76.80
N GLN A 302 11.46 -27.64 76.89
CA GLN A 302 11.55 -28.37 78.14
C GLN A 302 12.94 -28.24 78.76
N SER A 303 14.00 -28.42 77.97
CA SER A 303 15.38 -28.23 78.43
C SER A 303 15.64 -26.81 78.93
N GLN A 304 15.10 -25.79 78.26
CA GLN A 304 15.18 -24.40 78.72
C GLN A 304 14.41 -24.15 80.02
N GLU A 305 13.24 -24.79 80.20
CA GLU A 305 12.42 -24.65 81.40
C GLU A 305 13.03 -25.39 82.60
N GLU A 306 13.63 -26.56 82.38
CA GLU A 306 14.38 -27.30 83.39
C GLU A 306 15.62 -26.53 83.85
N ALA A 307 16.35 -25.90 82.91
CA ALA A 307 17.49 -25.04 83.25
C ALA A 307 17.05 -23.84 84.12
N LYS A 308 15.91 -23.21 83.82
CA LYS A 308 15.36 -22.12 84.63
C LYS A 308 14.94 -22.59 86.03
N LYS A 309 14.24 -23.72 86.12
CA LYS A 309 13.85 -24.31 87.42
C LYS A 309 15.06 -24.70 88.25
N ASP A 310 16.12 -25.18 87.63
CA ASP A 310 17.38 -25.48 88.33
C ASP A 310 18.10 -24.20 88.79
N GLU A 311 18.02 -23.11 88.03
CA GLU A 311 18.55 -21.79 88.40
C GLU A 311 17.80 -21.17 89.60
N GLU A 312 16.49 -21.37 89.70
CA GLU A 312 15.69 -20.92 90.86
C GLU A 312 16.12 -21.59 92.18
N LEU A 313 16.64 -22.82 92.10
CA LEU A 313 17.13 -23.57 93.27
C LEU A 313 18.49 -23.12 93.79
N VAL A 314 19.15 -22.13 93.14
CA VAL A 314 20.46 -21.62 93.56
C VAL A 314 20.44 -21.13 95.01
N LEU A 315 19.43 -20.35 95.40
CA LEU A 315 19.36 -19.78 96.76
C LEU A 315 19.21 -20.87 97.83
N GLU A 316 18.29 -21.81 97.62
CA GLU A 316 18.14 -22.97 98.51
C GLU A 316 19.41 -23.83 98.57
N ALA A 317 20.07 -24.05 97.43
CA ALA A 317 21.32 -24.80 97.37
C ALA A 317 22.43 -24.10 98.17
N LEU A 318 22.52 -22.77 98.10
CA LEU A 318 23.47 -21.98 98.88
C LEU A 318 23.17 -22.03 100.39
N GLU A 319 21.90 -21.92 100.79
CA GLU A 319 21.52 -22.05 102.21
C GLU A 319 21.82 -23.44 102.77
N MET A 320 21.53 -24.49 102.01
CA MET A 320 21.87 -25.86 102.38
C MET A 320 23.38 -26.08 102.42
N ARG A 321 24.14 -25.43 101.53
CA ARG A 321 25.61 -25.41 101.61
C ARG A 321 26.09 -24.81 102.91
N GLU A 322 25.53 -23.69 103.36
CA GLU A 322 25.92 -23.07 104.63
C GLU A 322 25.63 -23.98 105.84
N LYS A 323 24.52 -24.71 105.84
CA LYS A 323 24.23 -25.72 106.87
C LYS A 323 25.26 -26.84 106.89
N VAL A 324 25.67 -27.34 105.72
CA VAL A 324 26.74 -28.36 105.62
C VAL A 324 28.09 -27.79 106.05
N LYS A 325 28.40 -26.53 105.71
CA LYS A 325 29.63 -25.84 106.17
C LYS A 325 29.69 -25.67 107.68
N ALA A 326 28.57 -25.41 108.33
CA ALA A 326 28.52 -25.28 109.79
C ALA A 326 28.97 -26.58 110.51
N LEU A 327 28.88 -27.73 109.84
CA LEU A 327 29.31 -29.03 110.36
C LEU A 327 30.81 -29.31 110.12
N TYR A 328 31.57 -28.38 109.55
CA TYR A 328 33.01 -28.57 109.32
C TYR A 328 33.82 -28.77 110.60
N SER A 329 33.40 -28.15 111.70
CA SER A 329 33.99 -28.33 113.03
C SER A 329 33.60 -29.67 113.67
N VAL A 330 32.53 -30.30 113.18
CA VAL A 330 31.96 -31.54 113.72
C VAL A 330 32.49 -32.76 112.97
N THR A 331 32.58 -32.71 111.64
CA THR A 331 33.11 -33.82 110.83
C THR A 331 33.91 -33.34 109.59
N PRO A 332 35.13 -33.87 109.35
CA PRO A 332 35.90 -33.57 108.14
C PRO A 332 35.20 -33.99 106.84
N ARG A 333 34.23 -34.91 106.93
CA ARG A 333 33.49 -35.45 105.77
C ARG A 333 32.55 -34.42 105.14
N ALA A 334 32.10 -33.44 105.91
CA ALA A 334 31.28 -32.32 105.40
C ALA A 334 32.03 -31.50 104.35
N ARG A 335 33.34 -31.25 104.55
CA ARG A 335 34.18 -30.54 103.58
C ARG A 335 34.35 -31.32 102.28
N LYS A 336 34.65 -32.62 102.40
CA LYS A 336 34.77 -33.52 101.24
C LYS A 336 33.46 -33.67 100.47
N CYS A 337 32.31 -33.59 101.14
CA CYS A 337 31.00 -33.62 100.50
C CYS A 337 30.83 -32.42 99.54
N LEU A 338 31.15 -31.21 99.99
CA LEU A 338 31.02 -30.02 99.13
C LEU A 338 32.07 -30.01 98.01
N GLU A 339 33.32 -30.43 98.28
CA GLU A 339 34.35 -30.59 97.24
C GLU A 339 33.95 -31.59 96.14
N TYR A 340 33.31 -32.71 96.52
CA TYR A 340 32.80 -33.68 95.55
C TYR A 340 31.66 -33.09 94.69
N LEU A 341 30.76 -32.32 95.30
CA LEU A 341 29.65 -31.69 94.61
C LEU A 341 30.13 -30.66 93.58
N ASP A 342 31.12 -29.84 93.94
CA ASP A 342 31.71 -28.84 93.02
C ASP A 342 32.38 -29.49 91.81
N ALA A 343 32.99 -30.66 91.98
CA ALA A 343 33.70 -31.35 90.90
C ALA A 343 32.79 -32.18 89.98
N ASN A 344 31.70 -32.75 90.50
CA ASN A 344 30.95 -33.81 89.78
C ASN A 344 29.47 -33.55 89.58
N VAL A 345 28.90 -32.52 90.23
CA VAL A 345 27.47 -32.23 90.12
C VAL A 345 27.31 -30.83 89.55
N HIS A 346 26.60 -30.74 88.43
CA HIS A 346 26.51 -29.50 87.65
C HIS A 346 25.12 -28.84 87.69
N THR A 347 24.21 -29.36 88.53
CA THR A 347 22.86 -28.82 88.71
C THR A 347 22.58 -28.51 90.17
N ASN A 348 21.89 -27.41 90.45
CA ASN A 348 21.57 -26.99 91.82
C ASN A 348 20.64 -27.98 92.52
N LYS A 349 19.68 -28.56 91.78
CA LYS A 349 18.86 -29.69 92.25
C LYS A 349 19.71 -30.89 92.64
N GLY A 350 20.75 -31.17 91.87
CA GLY A 350 21.73 -32.21 92.19
C GLY A 350 22.47 -31.89 93.49
N HIS A 351 22.96 -30.66 93.64
CA HIS A 351 23.62 -30.20 94.88
C HIS A 351 22.69 -30.37 96.09
N LEU A 352 21.45 -29.89 95.99
CA LEU A 352 20.43 -29.99 97.04
C LEU A 352 20.16 -31.42 97.47
N ASN A 353 19.93 -32.33 96.52
CA ASN A 353 19.61 -33.73 96.82
C ASN A 353 20.77 -34.41 97.57
N TYR A 354 22.00 -34.20 97.13
CA TYR A 354 23.18 -34.77 97.76
C TYR A 354 23.43 -34.18 99.15
N MET A 355 23.31 -32.86 99.32
CA MET A 355 23.47 -32.20 100.62
C MET A 355 22.39 -32.63 101.61
N THR A 356 21.12 -32.72 101.16
CA THR A 356 20.00 -33.18 101.98
C THR A 356 20.23 -34.61 102.46
N ARG A 357 20.65 -35.50 101.56
CA ARG A 357 20.99 -36.87 101.91
C ARG A 357 22.14 -36.94 102.90
N PHE A 358 23.19 -36.15 102.71
CA PHE A 358 24.32 -36.08 103.62
C PHE A 358 23.91 -35.62 105.03
N LEU A 359 23.11 -34.56 105.14
CA LEU A 359 22.60 -34.08 106.43
C LEU A 359 21.74 -35.13 107.13
N LYS A 360 20.88 -35.83 106.39
CA LYS A 360 20.05 -36.93 106.92
C LYS A 360 20.91 -38.10 107.44
N GLU A 361 21.98 -38.46 106.73
CA GLU A 361 22.91 -39.51 107.17
C GLU A 361 23.66 -39.12 108.47
N ILE A 362 23.90 -37.82 108.69
CA ILE A 362 24.43 -37.31 109.96
C ILE A 362 23.38 -37.37 111.08
N GLU A 363 22.14 -36.94 110.82
CA GLU A 363 21.04 -37.01 111.82
C GLU A 363 20.73 -38.45 112.24
N GLU A 364 20.85 -39.41 111.32
CA GLU A 364 20.69 -40.84 111.59
C GLU A 364 21.93 -41.49 112.26
N GLY A 365 22.98 -40.71 112.54
CA GLY A 365 24.19 -41.17 113.24
C GLY A 365 25.06 -42.15 112.45
N LYS A 366 24.92 -42.19 111.12
CA LYS A 366 25.61 -43.14 110.24
C LYS A 366 27.02 -42.67 109.83
N LEU A 367 27.48 -41.52 110.34
CA LEU A 367 28.66 -40.79 109.87
C LEU A 367 29.55 -40.23 110.97
#